data_AF-A0A662E3Z2-F1
#
_entry.id   AF-A0A662E3Z2-F1
#
_cell.length_a   1.000
_cell.length_b   1.000
_cell.length_c   1.000
_cell.angle_alpha   90.00
_cell.angle_beta   90.00
_cell.angle_gamma   90.00
#
_symmetry.space_group_name_H-M   'P 1'
#
loop_
_entity.id
_entity.type
_entity.pdbx_description
1 polymer ?
#
loop_
_entity_poly.entity_id
_entity_poly.type
_entity_poly.pdbx_seq_one_letter_code
_entity_poly.pdbx_strand_id
1 'polypeptide(L)'
;DETYRSACFEDTEQAWRWSRRGWHVVFGDRAVCLHRHHYENLELVLQRQHRAGIATRYTLRKHPRLMWALLVQPLIAGGLKTLVVSAKAVAGRVTFEDRADLRCRVAWVRGLIGGSGGHSSI
;
A
#
# COMPACT_ATOMS: atom_id res chain seq x y z
N ASP A 1 -14.38 -10.67 5.00
CA ASP A 1 -14.87 -10.78 3.62
C ASP A 1 -13.85 -11.64 2.88
N GLU A 2 -14.25 -12.82 2.45
CA GLU A 2 -13.33 -13.80 1.83
C GLU A 2 -13.00 -13.47 0.36
N THR A 3 -13.61 -12.44 -0.21
CA THR A 3 -13.35 -12.04 -1.60
C THR A 3 -12.01 -11.32 -1.79
N TYR A 4 -11.36 -10.88 -0.71
CA TYR A 4 -9.99 -10.39 -0.73
C TYR A 4 -9.01 -11.55 -0.95
N ARG A 5 -8.41 -11.61 -2.15
CA ARG A 5 -7.50 -12.70 -2.55
C ARG A 5 -6.07 -12.59 -1.99
N SER A 6 -5.79 -11.56 -1.20
CA SER A 6 -4.49 -11.31 -0.59
C SER A 6 -4.73 -10.57 0.71
N ALA A 7 -3.84 -10.77 1.69
CA ALA A 7 -3.83 -10.06 2.96
C ALA A 7 -3.42 -8.59 2.74
N CYS A 8 -4.35 -7.80 2.19
CA CYS A 8 -4.27 -6.40 1.87
C CYS A 8 -5.68 -5.80 1.87
N PHE A 9 -5.91 -4.75 2.67
CA PHE A 9 -7.13 -3.94 2.72
C PHE A 9 -8.40 -4.61 3.27
N GLU A 10 -8.40 -5.90 3.59
CA GLU A 10 -9.51 -6.54 4.32
C GLU A 10 -9.68 -5.94 5.72
N ASP A 11 -8.57 -5.63 6.37
CA ASP A 11 -8.50 -4.95 7.67
C ASP A 11 -9.02 -3.51 7.59
N THR A 12 -8.65 -2.80 6.52
CA THR A 12 -9.08 -1.45 6.22
C THR A 12 -10.58 -1.40 5.95
N GLU A 13 -11.11 -2.38 5.21
CA GLU A 13 -12.54 -2.53 4.98
C GLU A 13 -13.29 -2.78 6.29
N GLN A 14 -12.78 -3.67 7.13
CA GLN A 14 -13.35 -3.97 8.44
C GLN A 14 -13.37 -2.73 9.34
N ALA A 15 -12.26 -1.97 9.40
CA ALA A 15 -12.17 -0.72 10.14
C ALA A 15 -13.16 0.33 9.62
N TRP A 16 -13.32 0.44 8.28
CA TRP A 16 -14.32 1.32 7.68
C TRP A 16 -15.74 0.93 8.11
N ARG A 17 -16.10 -0.36 8.06
CA ARG A 17 -17.43 -0.84 8.51
C ARG A 17 -17.69 -0.53 9.98
N TRP A 18 -16.70 -0.70 10.85
CA TRP A 18 -16.79 -0.36 12.27
C TRP A 18 -17.02 1.14 12.47
N SER A 19 -16.25 2.00 11.81
CA SER A 19 -16.45 3.45 11.90
C SER A 19 -17.85 3.90 11.46
N ARG A 20 -18.42 3.25 10.42
CA ARG A 20 -19.80 3.50 9.97
C ARG A 20 -20.85 3.10 11.00
N ARG A 21 -20.52 2.25 11.97
CA ARG A 21 -21.36 1.86 13.11
C ARG A 21 -21.10 2.70 14.36
N GLY A 22 -20.28 3.75 14.28
CA GLY A 22 -19.93 4.60 15.41
C GLY A 22 -18.85 4.00 16.32
N TRP A 23 -18.14 2.96 15.88
CA TRP A 23 -17.03 2.38 16.63
C TRP A 23 -15.76 3.16 16.32
N HIS A 24 -14.99 3.49 17.35
CA HIS A 24 -13.76 4.27 17.23
C HIS A 24 -12.53 3.38 17.40
N VAL A 25 -11.53 3.58 16.56
CA VAL A 25 -10.21 2.94 16.71
C VAL A 25 -9.31 3.88 17.51
N VAL A 26 -8.71 3.37 18.57
CA VAL A 26 -7.75 4.10 19.40
C VAL A 26 -6.36 3.57 19.09
N PHE A 27 -5.44 4.46 18.74
CA PHE A 27 -4.02 4.12 18.64
C PHE A 27 -3.40 4.12 20.03
N GLY A 28 -2.72 3.02 20.38
CA GLY A 28 -1.94 2.90 21.62
C GLY A 28 -0.48 2.63 21.28
N ASP A 29 0.39 3.58 21.60
CA ASP A 29 1.85 3.48 21.42
C ASP A 29 2.48 2.29 22.17
N ARG A 30 1.87 1.90 23.30
CA ARG A 30 2.27 0.75 24.12
C ARG A 30 1.65 -0.59 23.70
N ALA A 31 0.70 -0.60 22.77
CA ALA A 31 0.07 -1.82 22.27
C ALA A 31 0.94 -2.47 21.19
N VAL A 32 2.08 -3.04 21.60
CA VAL A 32 3.07 -3.62 20.69
C VAL A 32 2.78 -5.09 20.44
N CYS A 33 2.83 -5.50 19.17
CA CYS A 33 2.80 -6.90 18.75
C CYS A 33 4.04 -7.22 17.92
N LEU A 34 4.69 -8.34 18.21
CA LEU A 34 5.85 -8.82 17.45
C LEU A 34 5.38 -9.62 16.25
N HIS A 35 5.71 -9.15 15.05
CA HIS A 35 5.46 -9.85 13.80
C HIS A 35 6.78 -10.16 13.10
N ARG A 36 6.96 -11.43 12.72
CA ARG A 36 8.07 -11.81 11.84
C ARG A 36 7.63 -11.59 10.40
N HIS A 37 8.35 -10.71 9.70
CA HIS A 37 8.20 -10.56 8.27
C HIS A 37 9.32 -11.29 7.52
N HIS A 38 8.94 -12.05 6.49
CA HIS A 38 9.85 -12.69 5.56
C HIS A 38 10.13 -11.74 4.39
N TYR A 39 11.09 -10.84 4.60
CA TYR A 39 11.57 -9.88 3.59
C TYR A 39 13.06 -10.08 3.38
N GLU A 40 13.44 -11.27 2.92
CA GLU A 40 14.81 -11.64 2.62
C GLU A 40 15.39 -10.79 1.48
N ASN A 41 14.53 -10.19 0.66
CA ASN A 41 14.89 -9.29 -0.41
C ASN A 41 13.77 -8.27 -0.71
N LEU A 42 14.13 -7.23 -1.44
CA LEU A 42 13.21 -6.17 -1.85
C LEU A 42 12.07 -6.68 -2.74
N GLU A 43 12.28 -7.73 -3.53
CA GLU A 43 11.28 -8.23 -4.49
C GLU A 43 10.01 -8.72 -3.78
N LEU A 44 10.16 -9.41 -2.65
CA LEU A 44 9.02 -9.83 -1.82
C LEU A 44 8.20 -8.64 -1.32
N VAL A 45 8.85 -7.52 -0.99
CA VAL A 45 8.18 -6.29 -0.60
C VAL A 45 7.44 -5.69 -1.80
N LEU A 46 8.05 -5.64 -2.98
CA LEU A 46 7.43 -5.11 -4.19
C LEU A 46 6.20 -5.92 -4.63
N GLN A 47 6.26 -7.25 -4.52
CA GLN A 47 5.11 -8.12 -4.78
C GLN A 47 3.95 -7.82 -3.83
N ARG A 48 4.23 -7.58 -2.55
CA ARG A 48 3.18 -7.16 -1.59
C ARG A 48 2.58 -5.82 -1.97
N GLN A 49 3.39 -4.84 -2.35
CA GLN A 49 2.89 -3.53 -2.80
C GLN A 49 2.03 -3.65 -4.06
N HIS A 50 2.41 -4.52 -4.99
CA HIS A 50 1.59 -4.82 -6.18
C HIS A 50 0.23 -5.41 -5.80
N ARG A 51 0.19 -6.42 -4.91
CA ARG A 51 -1.06 -7.00 -4.39
C ARG A 51 -1.90 -5.95 -3.65
N ALA A 52 -1.27 -5.06 -2.89
CA ALA A 52 -1.93 -3.95 -2.23
C ALA A 52 -2.57 -2.98 -3.25
N GLY A 53 -1.93 -2.72 -4.39
CA GLY A 53 -2.52 -1.95 -5.49
C GLY A 53 -3.78 -2.60 -6.07
N ILE A 54 -3.75 -3.91 -6.30
CA ILE A 54 -4.91 -4.68 -6.77
C ILE A 54 -6.06 -4.61 -5.75
N ALA A 55 -5.74 -4.83 -4.47
CA ALA A 55 -6.72 -4.79 -3.38
C ALA A 55 -7.27 -3.37 -3.14
N THR A 56 -6.46 -2.32 -3.39
CA THR A 56 -6.93 -0.92 -3.39
C THR A 56 -8.04 -0.74 -4.42
N ARG A 57 -7.80 -1.15 -5.68
CA ARG A 57 -8.79 -1.06 -6.76
C ARG A 57 -10.07 -1.80 -6.38
N TYR A 58 -9.94 -3.00 -5.83
CA TYR A 58 -11.09 -3.79 -5.37
C TYR A 58 -11.89 -3.06 -4.29
N THR A 59 -11.20 -2.56 -3.25
CA THR A 59 -11.82 -1.84 -2.13
C THR A 59 -12.51 -0.56 -2.60
N LEU A 60 -11.92 0.19 -3.53
CA LEU A 60 -12.51 1.42 -4.07
C LEU A 60 -13.77 1.16 -4.91
N ARG A 61 -13.84 0.03 -5.63
CA ARG A 61 -15.07 -0.38 -6.32
C ARG A 61 -16.20 -0.66 -5.33
N LYS A 62 -15.87 -1.30 -4.21
CA LYS A 62 -16.82 -1.65 -3.16
C LYS A 62 -17.24 -0.44 -2.32
N HIS A 63 -16.31 0.44 -2.04
CA HIS A 63 -16.46 1.59 -1.16
C HIS A 63 -15.85 2.87 -1.78
N PRO A 64 -16.52 3.50 -2.76
CA PRO A 64 -15.99 4.69 -3.43
C PRO A 64 -15.70 5.87 -2.49
N ARG A 65 -16.36 5.93 -1.33
CA ARG A 65 -16.12 6.94 -0.28
C ARG A 65 -14.69 6.90 0.28
N LEU A 66 -13.96 5.81 0.09
CA LEU A 66 -12.57 5.66 0.51
C LEU A 66 -11.57 6.23 -0.51
N MET A 67 -12.04 6.82 -1.63
CA MET A 67 -11.19 7.36 -2.70
C MET A 67 -10.11 8.31 -2.21
N TRP A 68 -10.47 9.23 -1.32
CA TRP A 68 -9.52 10.20 -0.78
C TRP A 68 -8.37 9.50 -0.05
N ALA A 69 -8.70 8.61 0.88
CA ALA A 69 -7.73 7.93 1.74
C ALA A 69 -6.88 6.90 0.99
N LEU A 70 -7.48 6.15 0.05
CA LEU A 70 -6.83 5.00 -0.57
C LEU A 70 -6.26 5.27 -1.96
N LEU A 71 -6.63 6.38 -2.61
CA LEU A 71 -6.08 6.75 -3.92
C LEU A 71 -5.41 8.11 -3.89
N VAL A 72 -6.16 9.16 -3.55
CA VAL A 72 -5.69 10.54 -3.75
C VAL A 72 -4.52 10.85 -2.83
N GLN A 73 -4.65 10.60 -1.54
CA GLN A 73 -3.58 10.85 -0.57
C GLN A 73 -2.30 10.06 -0.88
N PRO A 74 -2.34 8.74 -1.16
CA PRO A 74 -1.15 7.99 -1.59
C PRO A 74 -0.48 8.52 -2.86
N LEU A 75 -1.25 8.96 -3.86
CA LEU A 75 -0.70 9.56 -5.08
C LEU A 75 0.00 10.89 -4.81
N ILE A 76 -0.59 11.76 -3.97
CA ILE A 76 0.04 13.02 -3.55
C ILE A 76 1.35 12.72 -2.80
N ALA A 77 1.31 11.81 -1.83
CA ALA A 77 2.50 11.41 -1.08
C ALA A 77 3.59 10.82 -2.00
N GLY A 78 3.20 10.05 -3.02
CA GLY A 78 4.12 9.50 -4.03
C GLY A 78 4.74 10.56 -4.94
N GLY A 79 3.94 11.56 -5.35
CA GLY A 79 4.43 12.72 -6.10
C GLY A 79 5.45 13.52 -5.29
N LEU A 80 5.12 13.86 -4.05
CA LEU A 80 6.05 14.55 -3.13
C LEU A 80 7.33 13.76 -2.91
N LYS A 81 7.24 12.45 -2.70
CA LYS A 81 8.43 11.61 -2.56
C LYS A 81 9.30 11.64 -3.81
N THR A 82 8.71 11.58 -4.99
CA THR A 82 9.44 11.68 -6.27
C THR A 82 10.19 13.01 -6.35
N LEU A 83 9.55 14.13 -6.01
CA LEU A 83 10.20 15.45 -5.99
C LEU A 83 11.40 15.48 -5.04
N VAL A 84 11.23 14.97 -3.82
CA VAL A 84 12.30 14.91 -2.82
C VAL A 84 13.48 14.06 -3.31
N VAL A 85 13.20 12.89 -3.89
CA VAL A 85 14.26 12.00 -4.39
C VAL A 85 14.95 12.61 -5.61
N SER A 86 14.23 13.28 -6.51
CA SER A 86 14.83 14.00 -7.63
C SER A 86 15.77 15.12 -7.17
N ALA A 87 15.37 15.89 -6.16
CA ALA A 87 16.25 16.91 -5.56
C ALA A 87 17.51 16.29 -4.95
N LYS A 88 17.37 15.16 -4.24
CA LYS A 88 18.52 14.39 -3.75
C LYS A 88 19.40 13.86 -4.88
N ALA A 89 18.81 13.45 -6.01
CA ALA A 89 19.55 12.94 -7.16
C ALA A 89 20.45 14.00 -7.77
N VAL A 90 19.92 15.21 -7.96
CA VAL A 90 20.70 16.37 -8.41
C VAL A 90 21.85 16.67 -7.45
N ALA A 91 21.64 16.49 -6.14
CA ALA A 91 22.67 16.68 -5.13
C ALA A 91 23.63 15.47 -4.95
N GLY A 92 23.45 14.36 -5.68
CA GLY A 92 24.26 13.14 -5.50
C GLY A 92 24.02 12.40 -4.19
N ARG A 93 22.87 12.60 -3.52
CA ARG A 93 22.56 12.11 -2.16
C ARG A 93 21.43 11.05 -2.12
N VAL A 94 21.23 10.32 -3.21
CA VAL A 94 20.16 9.29 -3.27
C VAL A 94 20.62 8.03 -2.54
N THR A 95 19.80 7.57 -1.61
CA THR A 95 20.03 6.35 -0.83
C THR A 95 19.39 5.11 -1.47
N PHE A 96 19.70 3.94 -0.92
CA PHE A 96 18.98 2.72 -1.27
C PHE A 96 17.51 2.80 -0.85
N GLU A 97 17.21 3.30 0.34
CA GLU A 97 15.83 3.42 0.84
C GLU A 97 14.99 4.34 -0.05
N ASP A 98 15.57 5.44 -0.54
CA ASP A 98 14.88 6.34 -1.47
C ASP A 98 14.46 5.62 -2.76
N ARG A 99 15.35 4.79 -3.33
CA ARG A 99 15.04 4.00 -4.53
C ARG A 99 14.04 2.89 -4.24
N ALA A 100 14.19 2.20 -3.10
CA ALA A 100 13.29 1.14 -2.68
C ALA A 100 11.86 1.67 -2.47
N ASP A 101 11.69 2.81 -1.80
CA ASP A 101 10.38 3.45 -1.58
C ASP A 101 9.72 3.85 -2.90
N LEU A 102 10.46 4.47 -3.83
CA LEU A 102 9.92 4.77 -5.16
C LEU A 102 9.49 3.51 -5.91
N ARG A 103 10.27 2.41 -5.84
CA ARG A 103 9.89 1.13 -6.45
C ARG A 103 8.63 0.56 -5.82
N CYS A 104 8.47 0.65 -4.51
CA CYS A 104 7.25 0.25 -3.80
C CYS A 104 6.01 1.00 -4.32
N ARG A 105 6.12 2.32 -4.45
CA ARG A 105 5.03 3.18 -4.98
C ARG A 105 4.68 2.82 -6.42
N VAL A 106 5.69 2.60 -7.27
CA VAL A 106 5.48 2.14 -8.65
C VAL A 106 4.83 0.76 -8.69
N ALA A 107 5.27 -0.18 -7.85
CA ALA A 107 4.67 -1.52 -7.78
C ALA A 107 3.18 -1.45 -7.38
N TRP A 108 2.85 -0.61 -6.41
CA TRP A 108 1.47 -0.33 -6.02
C TRP A 108 0.64 0.28 -7.16
N VAL A 109 1.15 1.32 -7.84
CA VAL A 109 0.47 1.92 -9.00
C VAL A 109 0.26 0.88 -10.12
N ARG A 110 1.26 0.01 -10.37
CA ARG A 110 1.13 -1.08 -11.34
C ARG A 110 0.02 -2.05 -10.96
N GLY A 111 -0.12 -2.40 -9.68
CA GLY A 111 -1.21 -3.24 -9.19
C GLY A 111 -2.58 -2.57 -9.35
N LEU A 112 -2.64 -1.27 -9.07
CA LEU A 112 -3.85 -0.45 -9.18
C LEU A 112 -4.36 -0.41 -10.63
N ILE A 113 -3.47 -0.22 -11.62
CA ILE A 113 -3.84 -0.08 -13.03
C ILE A 113 -3.97 -1.44 -13.73
N GLY A 114 -3.02 -2.35 -13.48
CA GLY A 114 -2.75 -3.51 -14.33
C GLY A 114 -3.51 -4.81 -14.05
N GLY A 115 -4.36 -4.88 -13.02
CA GLY A 115 -5.26 -6.00 -12.66
C GLY A 115 -4.87 -7.43 -13.14
N SER A 116 -4.41 -8.28 -12.21
CA SER A 116 -4.32 -9.76 -12.33
C SER A 116 -3.66 -10.35 -13.60
N GLY A 117 -2.69 -9.68 -14.21
CA GLY A 117 -1.78 -10.32 -15.16
C GLY A 117 -0.67 -11.08 -14.43
N GLY A 118 -0.97 -12.28 -13.89
CA GLY A 118 0.06 -13.12 -13.26
C GLY A 118 -0.47 -14.17 -12.29
N HIS A 119 -1.26 -15.14 -12.80
CA HIS A 119 -1.18 -16.49 -12.25
C HIS A 119 0.08 -17.13 -12.82
N SER A 120 1.13 -17.25 -12.01
CA SER A 120 2.06 -18.36 -12.15
C SER A 120 1.91 -19.19 -10.89
N SER A 121 1.17 -20.28 -11.05
CA SER A 121 1.13 -21.41 -10.15
C SER A 121 2.56 -21.87 -9.86
N ILE A 122 2.87 -22.05 -8.57
CA ILE A 122 3.78 -23.10 -8.11
C ILE A 122 3.03 -23.82 -7.00
#